data_AF-A0A8C3HQ78-F1
#
_entry.id   AF-A0A8C3HQ78-F1
#
_cell.length_a   1.000
_cell.length_b   1.000
_cell.length_c   1.000
_cell.angle_alpha   90.00
_cell.angle_beta   90.00
_cell.angle_gamma   90.00
#
_symmetry.space_group_name_H-M   'P 1'
#
loop_
_entity.id
_entity.type
_entity.pdbx_description
1 polymer ?
#
loop_
_entity_poly.entity_id
_entity_poly.type
_entity_poly.pdbx_seq_one_letter_code
_entity_poly.pdbx_strand_id
1 'polypeptide(L)'
;MSSMAKASFTDDGNLADGGIDLNMEQGMAEHLKDVILLTAIVQVLSCVSLYVWYFWLLAPGRALYLLWVNILGPWLTADSSAATQEPNEKKQRRQERRQMKRF
;
A
#
# COMPACT_ATOMS: atom_id res chain seq x y z
N MET A 1 -2.73 -19.95 -18.41
CA MET A 1 -2.30 -18.94 -17.41
C MET A 1 -0.82 -18.61 -17.64
N SER A 2 -0.47 -17.89 -18.71
CA SER A 2 0.94 -17.65 -19.11
C SER A 2 1.30 -16.15 -19.18
N SER A 3 0.56 -15.29 -18.49
CA SER A 3 0.66 -13.84 -18.66
C SER A 3 0.42 -13.09 -17.36
N MET A 4 1.18 -13.41 -16.32
CA MET A 4 1.36 -12.47 -15.20
C MET A 4 2.85 -12.25 -15.04
N ALA A 5 3.25 -10.97 -15.00
CA ALA A 5 4.64 -10.48 -14.94
C ALA A 5 5.49 -10.65 -16.21
N LYS A 6 4.92 -10.53 -17.42
CA LYS A 6 5.75 -10.37 -18.63
C LYS A 6 6.18 -8.92 -18.75
N ALA A 7 7.50 -8.71 -18.82
CA ALA A 7 8.06 -7.40 -19.08
C ALA A 7 7.53 -6.83 -20.40
N SER A 8 7.03 -5.59 -20.37
CA SER A 8 6.61 -4.81 -21.54
C SER A 8 7.76 -3.91 -21.96
N PHE A 9 8.01 -3.81 -23.27
CA PHE A 9 9.06 -2.99 -23.85
C PHE A 9 8.43 -1.95 -24.78
N THR A 10 9.01 -0.75 -24.86
CA THR A 10 8.64 0.26 -25.86
C THR A 10 9.16 -0.15 -27.25
N ASP A 11 8.63 0.47 -28.31
CA ASP A 11 9.04 0.20 -29.71
C ASP A 11 10.55 0.45 -29.95
N ASP A 12 11.19 1.29 -29.13
CA ASP A 12 12.63 1.54 -29.14
C ASP A 12 13.46 0.45 -28.43
N GLY A 13 12.80 -0.58 -27.90
CA GLY A 13 13.43 -1.69 -27.17
C GLY A 13 13.76 -1.39 -25.70
N ASN A 14 13.37 -0.22 -25.17
CA ASN A 14 13.56 0.12 -23.77
C ASN A 14 12.49 -0.56 -22.89
N LEU A 15 12.87 -0.95 -21.67
CA LEU A 15 11.95 -1.59 -20.72
C LEU A 15 10.87 -0.58 -20.28
N ALA A 16 9.61 -0.84 -20.62
CA ALA A 16 8.46 -0.01 -20.28
C ALA A 16 7.86 -0.39 -18.92
N ASP A 17 7.79 -1.68 -18.61
CA ASP A 17 7.32 -2.22 -17.33
C ASP A 17 7.96 -3.59 -17.11
N GLY A 18 8.63 -3.80 -15.98
CA GLY A 18 9.30 -5.08 -15.64
C GLY A 18 8.33 -6.19 -15.21
N GLY A 19 7.05 -5.86 -15.03
CA GLY A 19 6.09 -6.73 -14.36
C GLY A 19 6.09 -6.50 -12.85
N ILE A 20 4.92 -6.67 -12.24
CA ILE A 20 4.74 -6.48 -10.80
C ILE A 20 5.34 -7.68 -10.05
N ASP A 21 6.43 -7.44 -9.32
CA ASP A 21 7.00 -8.40 -8.39
C ASP A 21 6.20 -8.43 -7.08
N LEU A 22 5.60 -9.57 -6.77
CA LEU A 22 4.90 -9.79 -5.51
C LEU A 22 5.86 -9.89 -4.32
N ASN A 23 7.14 -10.16 -4.51
CA ASN A 23 8.12 -10.24 -3.41
C ASN A 23 8.67 -8.87 -2.99
N MET A 24 8.24 -7.77 -3.63
CA MET A 24 8.71 -6.44 -3.29
C MET A 24 8.36 -6.06 -1.85
N GLU A 25 9.33 -5.56 -1.08
CA GLU A 25 9.20 -5.27 0.37
C GLU A 25 8.33 -4.04 0.68
N GLN A 26 8.13 -3.12 -0.26
CA GLN A 26 7.35 -1.90 -0.06
C GLN A 26 6.53 -1.53 -1.29
N GLY A 27 5.31 -1.01 -1.05
CA GLY A 27 4.43 -0.46 -2.08
C GLY A 27 3.15 -1.28 -2.31
N MET A 28 2.54 -1.12 -3.48
CA MET A 28 1.24 -1.75 -3.82
C MET A 28 1.25 -3.29 -3.75
N ALA A 29 2.43 -3.91 -3.86
CA ALA A 29 2.61 -5.35 -3.74
C ALA A 29 2.21 -5.88 -2.34
N GLU A 30 2.40 -5.11 -1.28
CA GLU A 30 1.99 -5.50 0.09
C GLU A 30 0.47 -5.64 0.18
N HIS A 31 -0.27 -4.64 -0.30
CA HIS A 31 -1.73 -4.69 -0.34
C HIS A 31 -2.25 -5.81 -1.25
N LEU A 32 -1.51 -6.14 -2.33
CA LEU A 32 -1.87 -7.24 -3.20
C LEU A 32 -1.70 -8.61 -2.49
N LYS A 33 -0.69 -8.79 -1.64
CA LYS A 33 -0.54 -9.99 -0.79
C LYS A 33 -1.75 -10.14 0.14
N ASP A 34 -2.15 -9.05 0.79
CA ASP A 34 -3.31 -9.06 1.71
C ASP A 34 -4.61 -9.44 1.00
N VAL A 35 -4.82 -8.93 -0.23
CA VAL A 35 -6.01 -9.27 -1.04
C VAL A 35 -5.98 -10.74 -1.48
N ILE A 36 -4.83 -11.25 -1.92
CA ILE A 36 -4.69 -12.67 -2.30
C ILE A 36 -4.94 -13.58 -1.08
N LEU A 37 -4.37 -13.22 0.08
CA LEU A 37 -4.57 -13.98 1.30
C LEU A 37 -6.04 -13.95 1.76
N LEU A 38 -6.67 -12.78 1.77
CA LEU A 38 -8.07 -12.61 2.12
C LEU A 38 -8.97 -13.44 1.21
N THR A 39 -8.75 -13.39 -0.10
CA THR A 39 -9.55 -14.16 -1.08
C THR A 39 -9.36 -15.66 -0.91
N ALA A 40 -8.13 -16.13 -0.69
CA ALA A 40 -7.87 -17.55 -0.44
C ALA A 40 -8.60 -18.06 0.82
N ILE A 41 -8.54 -17.29 1.93
CA ILE A 41 -9.23 -17.63 3.18
C ILE A 41 -10.75 -17.67 2.97
N VAL A 42 -11.31 -16.63 2.33
CA VAL A 42 -12.75 -16.56 2.05
C VAL A 42 -13.18 -17.75 1.20
N GLN A 43 -12.41 -18.14 0.19
CA GLN A 43 -12.76 -19.25 -0.69
C GLN A 43 -12.80 -20.59 0.06
N VAL A 44 -11.79 -20.88 0.89
CA VAL A 44 -11.72 -22.13 1.68
C VAL A 44 -12.85 -22.19 2.70
N LEU A 45 -13.08 -21.11 3.44
CA LEU A 45 -14.12 -21.05 4.47
C LEU A 45 -15.54 -21.02 3.86
N SER A 46 -15.70 -20.52 2.63
CA SER A 46 -16.98 -20.54 1.90
C SER A 46 -17.48 -21.95 1.58
N CYS A 47 -16.60 -22.95 1.55
CA CYS A 47 -16.99 -24.36 1.44
C CYS A 47 -17.76 -24.85 2.68
N VAL A 48 -17.57 -24.20 3.83
CA VAL A 48 -18.24 -24.54 5.10
C VAL A 48 -19.47 -23.65 5.32
N SER A 49 -19.39 -22.37 4.96
CA SER A 49 -20.49 -21.42 5.17
C SER A 49 -20.50 -20.28 4.16
N LEU A 50 -21.66 -20.07 3.53
CA LEU A 50 -21.87 -18.94 2.60
C LEU A 50 -21.89 -17.58 3.29
N TYR A 51 -22.03 -17.51 4.63
CA TYR A 51 -21.95 -16.25 5.36
C TYR A 51 -20.54 -15.64 5.34
N VAL A 52 -19.52 -16.43 4.99
CA VAL A 52 -18.13 -15.97 4.90
C VAL A 52 -17.95 -14.93 3.79
N TRP A 53 -18.85 -14.86 2.81
CA TRP A 53 -18.86 -13.80 1.81
C TRP A 53 -18.90 -12.40 2.42
N TYR A 54 -19.41 -12.20 3.64
CA TYR A 54 -19.33 -10.89 4.31
C TYR A 54 -17.90 -10.42 4.60
N PHE A 55 -16.92 -11.32 4.65
CA PHE A 55 -15.52 -10.93 4.83
C PHE A 55 -14.98 -10.15 3.63
N TRP A 56 -15.63 -10.23 2.45
CA TRP A 56 -15.32 -9.35 1.33
C TRP A 56 -15.54 -7.87 1.67
N LEU A 57 -16.37 -7.53 2.66
CA LEU A 57 -16.56 -6.15 3.11
C LEU A 57 -15.33 -5.57 3.81
N LEU A 58 -14.37 -6.41 4.23
CA LEU A 58 -13.10 -5.94 4.81
C LEU A 58 -12.27 -5.16 3.79
N ALA A 59 -12.29 -5.55 2.52
CA ALA A 59 -11.56 -4.86 1.45
C ALA A 59 -12.06 -3.42 1.21
N PRO A 60 -13.36 -3.15 0.94
CA PRO A 60 -13.87 -1.78 0.83
C PRO A 60 -13.78 -1.04 2.16
N GLY A 61 -13.93 -1.71 3.31
CA GLY A 61 -13.71 -1.11 4.62
C GLY A 61 -12.29 -0.55 4.79
N ARG A 62 -11.27 -1.32 4.38
CA ARG A 62 -9.86 -0.89 4.40
C ARG A 62 -9.62 0.27 3.44
N ALA A 63 -10.19 0.23 2.23
CA ALA A 63 -10.08 1.31 1.26
C ALA A 63 -10.69 2.62 1.79
N LEU A 64 -11.88 2.55 2.41
CA LEU A 64 -12.53 3.69 3.05
C LEU A 64 -11.71 4.24 4.22
N TYR A 65 -11.12 3.37 5.04
CA TYR A 65 -10.22 3.80 6.11
C TYR A 65 -8.99 4.55 5.58
N LEU A 66 -8.35 4.05 4.52
CA LEU A 66 -7.21 4.72 3.90
C LEU A 66 -7.60 6.06 3.27
N LEU A 67 -8.76 6.13 2.61
CA LEU A 67 -9.32 7.38 2.09
C LEU A 67 -9.62 8.37 3.23
N TRP A 68 -10.15 7.88 4.34
CA TRP A 68 -10.38 8.69 5.53
C TRP A 68 -9.08 9.25 6.10
N VAL A 69 -8.07 8.42 6.38
CA VAL A 69 -6.83 8.85 7.03
C VAL A 69 -5.94 9.72 6.12
N ASN A 70 -5.91 9.45 4.82
CA ASN A 70 -5.01 10.16 3.91
C ASN A 70 -5.63 11.41 3.27
N ILE A 71 -6.96 11.46 3.12
CA ILE A 71 -7.63 12.53 2.38
C ILE A 71 -8.58 13.30 3.31
N LEU A 72 -9.63 12.65 3.82
CA LEU A 72 -10.72 13.35 4.53
C LEU A 72 -10.28 13.88 5.90
N GLY A 73 -9.53 13.10 6.67
CA GLY A 73 -9.03 13.47 7.99
C GLY A 73 -8.13 14.70 7.94
N PRO A 74 -7.06 14.68 7.11
CA PRO A 74 -6.21 15.85 6.90
C PRO A 74 -6.97 17.04 6.35
N TRP A 75 -7.91 16.85 5.42
CA TRP A 75 -8.70 17.93 4.86
C TRP A 75 -9.63 18.59 5.90
N LEU A 76 -10.32 17.80 6.71
CA LEU A 76 -11.20 18.30 7.78
C LEU A 76 -10.43 18.97 8.92
N THR A 77 -9.23 18.47 9.20
CA THR A 77 -8.35 19.03 10.25
C THR A 77 -7.43 20.13 9.74
N ALA A 78 -7.26 20.32 8.43
CA ALA A 78 -6.40 21.37 7.86
C ALA A 78 -6.83 22.77 8.30
N ASP A 79 -8.14 23.05 8.37
CA ASP A 79 -8.66 24.31 8.91
C ASP A 79 -8.37 24.49 10.42
N SER A 80 -8.09 23.39 11.13
CA SER A 80 -7.71 23.38 12.56
C SER A 80 -6.21 23.23 12.80
N SER A 81 -5.38 23.04 11.76
CA SER A 81 -3.99 22.57 11.87
C SER A 81 -2.98 23.50 11.20
N ALA A 82 -3.08 24.81 11.46
CA ALA A 82 -1.91 25.69 11.29
C ALA A 82 -0.75 25.34 12.25
N ALA A 83 -0.88 24.33 13.12
CA ALA A 83 0.03 24.09 14.26
C ALA A 83 0.68 22.70 14.37
N THR A 84 0.43 21.71 13.49
CA THR A 84 0.83 20.31 13.79
C THR A 84 1.78 19.64 12.78
N GLN A 85 2.43 20.40 11.89
CA GLN A 85 3.50 19.86 11.02
C GLN A 85 4.93 19.99 11.61
N GLU A 86 5.11 19.98 12.93
CA GLU A 86 6.43 20.18 13.56
C GLU A 86 7.24 18.94 14.04
N PRO A 87 6.90 17.64 13.86
CA PRO A 87 7.77 16.58 14.42
C PRO A 87 8.73 15.90 13.44
N ASN A 88 8.73 16.17 12.12
CA ASN A 88 9.58 15.42 11.18
C ASN A 88 10.94 16.06 10.88
N GLU A 89 11.04 17.39 10.82
CA GLU A 89 12.31 18.06 10.46
C GLU A 89 13.42 17.86 11.51
N LYS A 90 13.10 17.93 12.80
CA LYS A 90 14.09 17.77 13.89
C LYS A 90 14.65 16.34 13.96
N LYS A 91 13.87 15.32 13.58
CA LYS A 91 14.32 13.92 13.54
C LYS A 91 15.16 13.64 12.30
N GLN A 92 14.72 14.12 11.13
CA GLN A 92 15.50 14.01 9.87
C GLN A 92 16.86 14.69 10.01
N ARG A 93 16.90 15.92 10.53
CA ARG A 93 18.15 16.67 10.71
C ARG A 93 19.11 16.04 11.72
N ARG A 94 18.60 15.30 12.72
CA ARG A 94 19.44 14.54 13.67
C ARG A 94 19.97 13.24 13.04
N GLN A 95 19.21 12.64 12.13
CA GLN A 95 19.60 11.45 11.39
C GLN A 95 20.67 11.77 10.33
N GLU A 96 20.52 12.89 9.61
CA GLU A 96 21.53 13.41 8.68
C GLU A 96 22.85 13.75 9.38
N ARG A 97 22.80 14.44 10.54
CA ARG A 97 24.00 14.74 11.35
C ARG A 97 24.73 13.49 11.84
N ARG A 98 24.05 12.35 11.98
CA ARG A 98 24.67 11.06 12.37
C ARG A 98 25.30 10.36 11.18
N GLN A 99 24.75 10.52 9.98
CA GLN A 99 25.29 9.94 8.75
C GLN A 99 26.54 10.70 8.28
N MET A 100 26.55 12.04 8.38
CA MET A 100 27.72 12.86 8.01
C MET A 100 28.93 12.71 8.94
N LYS A 101 28.76 12.19 10.16
CA LYS A 101 29.87 11.91 11.11
C LYS A 101 30.52 10.54 10.91
N ARG A 102 30.01 9.73 9.98
CA ARG A 102 30.52 8.39 9.65
C ARG A 102 31.38 8.36 8.38
N PHE A 103 31.62 9.53 7.77
CA PHE A 103 32.60 9.75 6.71
C PHE A 103 33.79 10.51 7.28
#